data_AF-A0A9E4DJ86-F1
#
_entry.id   AF-A0A9E4DJ86-F1
#
_cell.length_a   1.000
_cell.length_b   1.000
_cell.length_c   1.000
_cell.angle_alpha   90.00
_cell.angle_beta   90.00
_cell.angle_gamma   90.00
#
_symmetry.space_group_name_H-M   'P 1'
#
loop_
_entity.id
_entity.type
_entity.pdbx_description
1 polymer ?
#
loop_
_entity_poly.entity_id
_entity_poly.type
_entity_poly.pdbx_seq_one_letter_code
_entity_poly.pdbx_strand_id
1 'polypeptide(L)'
;MSTARLRARVPSAVALGRAYLPRHRLAFHKIGRDGSAKCDIVSDDHAVGVHGVVFVIDLAERGMLDEAEGLGRGYGVQQVSVHASSGEPLDAFAYVATAVDPLLRPYAWYLHHVLAGAIEHALPHDYVAMIRDTVACDDPDRERHARELSIYVDRINNR
;
A
#
# COMPACT_ATOMS: atom_id res chain seq x y z
N MET A 1 -0.50 3.27 1.02
CA MET A 1 -0.06 3.96 2.25
C MET A 1 0.46 5.36 1.98
N SER A 2 1.35 5.60 1.00
CA SER A 2 1.81 6.97 0.72
C SER A 2 0.70 7.89 0.20
N THR A 3 0.48 9.04 0.84
CA THR A 3 -0.54 10.01 0.42
C THR A 3 -0.23 10.57 -0.97
N ALA A 4 1.02 10.94 -1.22
CA ALA A 4 1.43 11.51 -2.51
C ALA A 4 1.16 10.54 -3.68
N ARG A 5 1.53 9.26 -3.51
CA ARG A 5 1.24 8.22 -4.51
C ARG A 5 -0.25 8.00 -4.71
N LEU A 6 -1.02 7.99 -3.62
CA LEU A 6 -2.47 7.80 -3.73
C LEU A 6 -3.12 8.99 -4.44
N ARG A 7 -2.73 10.23 -4.11
CA ARG A 7 -3.21 11.45 -4.76
C ARG A 7 -2.83 11.59 -6.22
N ALA A 8 -1.70 11.02 -6.64
CA ALA A 8 -1.35 10.93 -8.06
C ALA A 8 -2.36 10.09 -8.87
N ARG A 9 -3.19 9.26 -8.21
CA ARG A 9 -4.24 8.43 -8.83
C ARG A 9 -5.66 8.92 -8.50
N VAL A 10 -5.84 9.40 -7.27
CA VAL A 10 -7.10 9.79 -6.66
C VAL A 10 -6.88 11.12 -5.91
N PRO A 11 -6.94 12.26 -6.62
CA PRO A 11 -6.58 13.57 -6.04
C PRO A 11 -7.36 13.95 -4.78
N SER A 12 -8.61 13.50 -4.65
CA SER A 12 -9.45 13.73 -3.47
C SER A 12 -8.99 13.02 -2.20
N ALA A 13 -8.00 12.11 -2.29
CA ALA A 13 -7.61 11.28 -1.16
C ALA A 13 -7.16 12.12 0.06
N VAL A 14 -7.84 11.91 1.19
CA VAL A 14 -7.49 12.49 2.49
C VAL A 14 -7.27 11.36 3.49
N ALA A 15 -6.11 11.36 4.13
CA ALA A 15 -5.83 10.42 5.20
C ALA A 15 -6.67 10.76 6.43
N LEU A 16 -7.52 9.84 6.88
CA LEU A 16 -8.22 9.95 8.17
C LEU A 16 -7.30 9.63 9.34
N GLY A 17 -6.37 8.69 9.14
CA GLY A 17 -5.41 8.32 10.16
C GLY A 17 -4.97 6.87 10.07
N ARG A 18 -4.19 6.46 11.06
CA ARG A 18 -3.70 5.09 11.20
C ARG A 18 -4.85 4.17 11.55
N ALA A 19 -4.79 2.94 11.03
CA ALA A 19 -5.70 1.88 11.40
C ALA A 19 -4.96 0.55 11.53
N TYR A 20 -5.62 -0.39 12.18
CA TYR A 20 -5.10 -1.72 12.45
C TYR A 20 -6.10 -2.80 12.05
N LEU A 21 -5.64 -3.75 11.25
CA LEU A 21 -6.42 -4.91 10.82
C LEU A 21 -5.88 -6.17 11.53
N PRO A 22 -6.61 -6.73 12.52
CA PRO A 22 -6.17 -7.91 13.25
C PRO A 22 -6.24 -9.18 12.37
N ARG A 23 -5.51 -10.24 12.77
CA ARG A 23 -5.57 -11.58 12.14
C ARG A 23 -5.26 -11.56 10.64
N HIS A 24 -4.37 -10.66 10.25
CA HIS A 24 -3.85 -10.54 8.90
C HIS A 24 -2.35 -10.30 8.98
N ARG A 25 -1.64 -10.68 7.91
CA ARG A 25 -0.22 -10.37 7.74
C ARG A 25 0.01 -9.61 6.42
N LEU A 26 0.99 -8.73 6.42
CA LEU A 26 1.47 -8.08 5.21
C LEU A 26 2.31 -9.09 4.41
N ALA A 27 2.08 -9.15 3.09
CA ALA A 27 2.86 -9.98 2.19
C ALA A 27 3.31 -9.19 0.97
N PHE A 28 4.48 -9.51 0.42
CA PHE A 28 4.95 -9.00 -0.87
C PHE A 28 5.03 -10.16 -1.86
N HIS A 29 3.87 -10.56 -2.38
CA HIS A 29 3.76 -11.72 -3.28
C HIS A 29 2.74 -11.50 -4.39
N LYS A 30 2.03 -10.36 -4.42
CA LYS A 30 1.00 -10.13 -5.43
C LYS A 30 1.67 -9.88 -6.76
N ILE A 31 1.24 -10.57 -7.82
CA ILE A 31 1.84 -10.42 -9.15
C ILE A 31 1.53 -9.04 -9.74
N GLY A 32 2.54 -8.19 -9.90
CA GLY A 32 2.47 -6.91 -10.57
C GLY A 32 2.44 -7.06 -12.09
N ARG A 33 1.86 -6.07 -12.80
CA ARG A 33 1.89 -6.04 -14.28
C ARG A 33 3.30 -5.86 -14.83
N ASP A 34 4.19 -5.34 -14.01
CA ASP A 34 5.61 -5.11 -14.29
C ASP A 34 6.49 -6.33 -13.96
N GLY A 35 5.90 -7.45 -13.52
CA GLY A 35 6.62 -8.66 -13.13
C GLY A 35 7.18 -8.65 -11.71
N SER A 36 6.98 -7.58 -10.93
CA SER A 36 7.41 -7.52 -9.52
C SER A 36 6.31 -7.92 -8.54
N ALA A 37 6.68 -8.21 -7.30
CA ALA A 37 5.72 -8.42 -6.23
C ALA A 37 5.15 -7.09 -5.70
N LYS A 38 3.87 -7.08 -5.35
CA LYS A 38 3.16 -5.97 -4.70
C LYS A 38 2.57 -6.43 -3.35
N CYS A 39 2.14 -5.47 -2.54
CA CYS A 39 1.58 -5.73 -1.21
C CYS A 39 0.27 -6.52 -1.27
N ASP A 40 0.05 -7.34 -0.26
CA ASP A 40 -1.21 -8.01 0.00
C ASP A 40 -1.45 -8.10 1.51
N ILE A 41 -2.72 -8.22 1.89
CA ILE A 41 -3.12 -8.52 3.26
C ILE A 41 -3.69 -9.94 3.29
N VAL A 42 -2.93 -10.87 3.86
CA VAL A 42 -3.33 -12.29 3.90
C VAL A 42 -3.97 -12.57 5.25
N SER A 43 -5.20 -13.07 5.25
CA SER A 43 -5.84 -13.55 6.49
C SER A 43 -5.00 -14.65 7.12
N ASP A 44 -4.70 -14.49 8.40
CA ASP A 44 -3.88 -15.39 9.18
C ASP A 44 -4.30 -15.27 10.65
N ASP A 45 -4.98 -16.30 11.13
CA ASP A 45 -5.55 -16.34 12.48
C ASP A 45 -4.49 -16.29 13.59
N HIS A 46 -3.23 -16.55 13.26
CA HIS A 46 -2.08 -16.50 14.17
C HIS A 46 -1.27 -15.20 14.03
N ALA A 47 -1.55 -14.39 13.01
CA ALA A 47 -0.87 -13.11 12.84
C ALA A 47 -1.40 -12.08 13.84
N VAL A 48 -0.47 -11.25 14.34
CA VAL A 48 -0.78 -10.11 15.21
C VAL A 48 -1.75 -9.19 14.47
N GLY A 49 -1.36 -8.67 13.31
CA GLY A 49 -2.19 -7.84 12.45
C GLY A 49 -1.38 -6.97 11.48
N VAL A 50 -2.08 -6.19 10.68
CA VAL A 50 -1.52 -5.25 9.69
C VAL A 50 -1.79 -3.82 10.14
N HIS A 51 -0.74 -3.01 10.23
CA HIS A 51 -0.88 -1.56 10.36
C HIS A 51 -1.03 -0.92 8.98
N GLY A 52 -1.98 0.00 8.88
CA GLY A 52 -2.28 0.71 7.65
C GLY A 52 -2.79 2.13 7.91
N VAL A 53 -3.31 2.73 6.86
CA VAL A 53 -3.85 4.10 6.87
C VAL A 53 -5.17 4.07 6.14
N VAL A 54 -6.21 4.63 6.77
CA VAL A 54 -7.52 4.79 6.14
C VAL A 54 -7.54 6.12 5.43
N PHE A 55 -7.99 6.07 4.18
CA PHE A 55 -8.21 7.24 3.35
C PHE A 55 -9.70 7.35 3.03
N VAL A 56 -10.20 8.58 3.02
CA VAL A 56 -11.46 8.91 2.34
C VAL A 56 -11.14 9.45 0.96
N ILE A 57 -11.98 9.08 0.01
CA ILE A 57 -11.90 9.49 -1.39
C ILE A 57 -13.31 9.88 -1.84
N ASP A 58 -13.38 10.75 -2.84
CA ASP A 58 -14.64 10.97 -3.56
C ASP A 58 -15.02 9.68 -4.29
N LEU A 59 -16.29 9.28 -4.15
CA LEU A 59 -16.82 8.09 -4.79
C LEU A 59 -16.72 8.15 -6.32
N ALA A 60 -16.79 9.35 -6.91
CA ALA A 60 -16.60 9.55 -8.34
C ALA A 60 -15.19 9.16 -8.81
N GLU A 61 -14.19 9.22 -7.93
CA GLU A 61 -12.81 8.85 -8.24
C GLU A 61 -12.51 7.36 -7.99
N ARG A 62 -13.46 6.61 -7.42
CA ARG A 62 -13.28 5.17 -7.14
C ARG A 62 -12.93 4.37 -8.40
N GLY A 63 -13.56 4.69 -9.53
CA GLY A 63 -13.25 4.01 -10.80
C GLY A 63 -11.79 4.15 -11.21
N MET A 64 -11.20 5.34 -11.01
CA MET A 64 -9.78 5.58 -11.28
C MET A 64 -8.87 4.77 -10.36
N LEU A 65 -9.27 4.61 -9.09
CA LEU A 65 -8.55 3.74 -8.15
C LEU A 65 -8.63 2.27 -8.55
N ASP A 66 -9.82 1.79 -8.92
CA ASP A 66 -10.06 0.41 -9.35
C ASP A 66 -9.22 0.07 -10.60
N GLU A 67 -9.14 0.97 -11.57
CA GLU A 67 -8.29 0.80 -12.77
C GLU A 67 -6.79 0.78 -12.42
N ALA A 68 -6.36 1.68 -11.54
CA ALA A 68 -4.96 1.81 -11.13
C ALA A 68 -4.46 0.61 -10.32
N GLU A 69 -5.29 0.05 -9.44
CA GLU A 69 -4.99 -1.18 -8.72
C GLU A 69 -5.20 -2.42 -9.61
N GLY A 70 -6.01 -2.30 -10.66
CA GLY A 70 -6.29 -3.39 -11.59
C GLY A 70 -7.31 -4.37 -11.03
N LEU A 71 -8.44 -3.84 -10.53
CA LEU A 71 -9.58 -4.63 -10.11
C LEU A 71 -10.01 -5.57 -11.23
N GLY A 72 -10.12 -6.87 -10.93
CA GLY A 72 -10.39 -7.92 -11.92
C GLY A 72 -9.15 -8.36 -12.73
N ARG A 73 -7.97 -7.79 -12.46
CA ARG A 73 -6.67 -8.13 -13.06
C ARG A 73 -5.58 -8.32 -11.99
N GLY A 74 -5.90 -9.13 -10.98
CA GLY A 74 -4.98 -9.55 -9.91
C GLY A 74 -5.25 -8.97 -8.52
N TYR A 75 -6.21 -8.07 -8.38
CA TYR A 75 -6.81 -7.70 -7.08
C TYR A 75 -8.33 -7.86 -7.11
N GLY A 76 -8.89 -8.28 -5.98
CA GLY A 76 -10.30 -8.17 -5.63
C GLY A 76 -10.51 -7.08 -4.57
N VAL A 77 -11.77 -6.75 -4.28
CA VAL A 77 -12.14 -5.85 -3.18
C VAL A 77 -12.73 -6.66 -2.06
N GLN A 78 -12.25 -6.43 -0.84
CA GLN A 78 -12.79 -7.01 0.39
C GLN A 78 -13.20 -5.89 1.35
N GLN A 79 -14.39 -6.03 1.94
CA GLN A 79 -14.77 -5.20 3.09
C GLN A 79 -14.03 -5.71 4.33
N VAL A 80 -13.40 -4.81 5.04
CA VAL A 80 -12.62 -5.09 6.24
C VAL A 80 -13.07 -4.16 7.35
N SER A 81 -13.15 -4.69 8.57
CA SER A 81 -13.35 -3.89 9.76
C SER A 81 -11.99 -3.67 10.41
N VAL A 82 -11.55 -2.42 10.48
CA VAL A 82 -10.25 -2.03 11.06
C VAL A 82 -10.46 -1.27 12.35
N HIS A 83 -9.49 -1.30 13.25
CA HIS A 83 -9.49 -0.45 14.44
C HIS A 83 -8.82 0.87 14.10
N ALA A 84 -9.55 1.98 14.20
CA ALA A 84 -8.97 3.31 14.11
C ALA A 84 -8.02 3.55 15.29
N SER A 85 -7.19 4.61 15.21
CA SER A 85 -6.31 4.97 16.33
C SER A 85 -7.02 5.30 17.64
N SER A 86 -8.33 5.62 17.59
CA SER A 86 -9.19 5.80 18.76
C SER A 86 -9.57 4.48 19.45
N GLY A 87 -9.34 3.33 18.79
CA GLY A 87 -9.79 2.01 19.23
C GLY A 87 -11.15 1.59 18.65
N GLU A 88 -11.91 2.55 18.11
CA GLU A 88 -13.22 2.28 17.50
C GLU A 88 -13.09 1.48 16.20
N PRO A 89 -14.01 0.52 15.95
CA PRO A 89 -14.09 -0.16 14.67
C PRO A 89 -14.51 0.82 13.58
N LEU A 90 -13.93 0.65 12.40
CA LEU A 90 -14.22 1.43 11.20
C LEU A 90 -14.29 0.47 10.02
N ASP A 91 -15.41 0.49 9.31
CA ASP A 91 -15.57 -0.28 8.09
C ASP A 91 -14.88 0.44 6.93
N ALA A 92 -14.07 -0.31 6.20
CA ALA A 92 -13.34 0.16 5.03
C ALA A 92 -13.29 -0.95 3.98
N PHE A 93 -12.84 -0.60 2.78
CA PHE A 93 -12.50 -1.59 1.78
C PHE A 93 -10.99 -1.66 1.59
N ALA A 94 -10.49 -2.84 1.27
CA ALA A 94 -9.11 -3.09 0.92
C ALA A 94 -9.03 -3.89 -0.38
N TYR A 95 -7.94 -3.69 -1.12
CA TYR A 95 -7.61 -4.53 -2.27
C TYR A 95 -6.81 -5.74 -1.81
N VAL A 96 -7.31 -6.93 -2.13
CA VAL A 96 -6.71 -8.23 -1.76
C VAL A 96 -6.25 -8.98 -3.00
N ALA A 97 -5.06 -9.56 -2.96
CA ALA A 97 -4.48 -10.20 -4.12
C ALA A 97 -5.29 -11.43 -4.55
N THR A 98 -5.59 -11.54 -5.83
CA THR A 98 -6.23 -12.74 -6.42
C THR A 98 -5.25 -13.60 -7.21
N ALA A 99 -4.05 -13.07 -7.48
CA ALA A 99 -2.97 -13.79 -8.13
C ALA A 99 -1.65 -13.48 -7.40
N VAL A 100 -0.99 -14.51 -6.91
CA VAL A 100 0.21 -14.42 -6.07
C VAL A 100 1.31 -15.35 -6.57
N ASP A 101 2.55 -14.93 -6.38
CA ASP A 101 3.75 -15.72 -6.58
C ASP A 101 4.75 -15.39 -5.45
N PRO A 102 5.02 -16.34 -4.54
CA PRO A 102 5.91 -16.12 -3.40
C PRO A 102 7.39 -16.03 -3.78
N LEU A 103 7.76 -16.36 -5.03
CA LEU A 103 9.14 -16.25 -5.52
C LEU A 103 9.46 -14.85 -6.05
N LEU A 104 8.45 -14.05 -6.35
CA LEU A 104 8.64 -12.67 -6.78
C LEU A 104 9.09 -11.78 -5.63
N ARG A 105 9.81 -10.72 -5.99
CA ARG A 105 10.26 -9.68 -5.06
C ARG A 105 9.70 -8.33 -5.48
N PRO A 106 9.41 -7.43 -4.53
CA PRO A 106 9.04 -6.07 -4.88
C PRO A 106 10.24 -5.36 -5.49
N TYR A 107 9.98 -4.46 -6.45
CA TYR A 107 11.02 -3.52 -6.86
C TYR A 107 11.32 -2.51 -5.76
N ALA A 108 12.57 -2.06 -5.69
CA ALA A 108 13.04 -1.13 -4.66
C ALA A 108 12.22 0.16 -4.61
N TRP A 109 11.83 0.71 -5.77
CA TRP A 109 10.96 1.90 -5.84
C TRP A 109 9.56 1.62 -5.26
N TYR A 110 9.04 0.40 -5.42
CA TYR A 110 7.73 0.04 -4.88
C TYR A 110 7.79 -0.11 -3.37
N LEU A 111 8.83 -0.78 -2.85
CA LEU A 111 9.05 -0.87 -1.41
C LEU A 111 9.21 0.52 -0.80
N HIS A 112 9.90 1.43 -1.50
CA HIS A 112 10.03 2.83 -1.10
C HIS A 112 8.67 3.51 -0.92
N HIS A 113 7.68 3.27 -1.81
CA HIS A 113 6.35 3.83 -1.63
C HIS A 113 5.64 3.36 -0.35
N VAL A 114 5.79 2.08 -0.02
CA VAL A 114 5.18 1.49 1.17
C VAL A 114 5.85 2.06 2.41
N LEU A 115 7.19 2.08 2.42
CA LEU A 115 7.99 2.61 3.50
C LEU A 115 7.75 4.12 3.72
N ALA A 116 7.74 4.91 2.64
CA ALA A 116 7.48 6.34 2.71
C ALA A 116 6.11 6.64 3.32
N GLY A 117 5.07 5.89 2.94
CA GLY A 117 3.75 5.99 3.55
C GLY A 117 3.72 5.57 5.02
N ALA A 118 4.40 4.47 5.37
CA ALA A 118 4.47 4.01 6.75
C ALA A 118 5.14 5.03 7.67
N ILE A 119 6.21 5.68 7.19
CA ILE A 119 6.91 6.76 7.89
C ILE A 119 6.06 8.02 7.94
N GLU A 120 5.48 8.44 6.81
CA GLU A 120 4.63 9.64 6.68
C GLU A 120 3.51 9.66 7.73
N HIS A 121 2.89 8.51 7.97
CA HIS A 121 1.78 8.38 8.90
C HIS A 121 2.17 7.86 10.28
N ALA A 122 3.47 7.83 10.61
CA ALA A 122 3.99 7.40 11.89
C ALA A 122 3.41 6.03 12.35
N LEU A 123 3.44 5.05 11.46
CA LEU A 123 3.15 3.66 11.83
C LEU A 123 4.17 3.16 12.86
N PRO A 124 3.85 2.12 13.66
CA PRO A 124 4.74 1.64 14.71
C PRO A 124 6.14 1.33 14.20
N HIS A 125 7.15 1.67 15.01
CA HIS A 125 8.56 1.57 14.63
C HIS A 125 8.93 0.17 14.12
N ASP A 126 8.50 -0.87 14.83
CA ASP A 126 8.83 -2.26 14.49
C ASP A 126 8.15 -2.70 13.19
N TYR A 127 6.98 -2.14 12.89
CA TYR A 127 6.28 -2.36 11.63
C TYR A 127 7.01 -1.68 10.45
N VAL A 128 7.50 -0.47 10.66
CA VAL A 128 8.34 0.25 9.70
C VAL A 128 9.66 -0.48 9.45
N ALA A 129 10.28 -1.03 10.50
CA ALA A 129 11.50 -1.83 10.39
C ALA A 129 11.25 -3.11 9.58
N MET A 130 10.17 -3.84 9.86
CA MET A 130 9.79 -5.04 9.10
C MET A 130 9.54 -4.76 7.61
N ILE A 131 8.92 -3.62 7.26
CA ILE A 131 8.80 -3.19 5.86
C ILE A 131 10.19 -2.90 5.28
N ARG A 132 11.03 -2.14 5.99
CA ARG A 132 12.38 -1.77 5.53
C ARG A 132 13.26 -2.99 5.25
N ASP A 133 13.15 -4.03 6.06
CA ASP A 133 13.96 -5.26 5.96
C ASP A 133 13.45 -6.23 4.87
N THR A 134 12.35 -5.89 4.19
CA THR A 134 11.86 -6.68 3.06
C THR A 134 12.88 -6.67 1.91
N VAL A 135 13.26 -7.86 1.45
CA VAL A 135 14.19 -8.00 0.32
C VAL A 135 13.54 -7.52 -0.97
N ALA A 136 14.02 -6.41 -1.51
CA ALA A 136 13.64 -5.87 -2.81
C ALA A 136 14.71 -6.15 -3.88
N CYS A 137 14.33 -6.03 -5.14
CA CYS A 137 15.26 -6.05 -6.28
C CYS A 137 15.20 -4.74 -7.07
N ASP A 138 16.24 -4.49 -7.87
CA ASP A 138 16.24 -3.36 -8.78
C ASP A 138 15.28 -3.59 -9.94
N ASP A 139 14.68 -2.49 -10.39
CA ASP A 139 13.88 -2.48 -11.60
C ASP A 139 14.80 -2.40 -12.82
N PRO A 140 14.76 -3.35 -13.78
CA PRO A 140 15.52 -3.24 -15.01
C PRO A 140 15.12 -2.02 -15.86
N ASP A 141 13.88 -1.53 -15.72
CA ASP A 141 13.39 -0.31 -16.34
C ASP A 141 13.74 0.91 -15.47
N ARG A 142 14.87 1.55 -15.80
CA ARG A 142 15.36 2.74 -15.09
C ARG A 142 14.46 3.95 -15.26
N GLU A 143 13.75 4.08 -16.38
CA GLU A 143 12.82 5.19 -16.62
C GLU A 143 11.59 5.07 -15.73
N ARG A 144 11.05 3.85 -15.59
CA ARG A 144 9.97 3.58 -14.63
C ARG A 144 10.43 3.83 -13.20
N HIS A 145 11.61 3.37 -12.82
CA HIS A 145 12.16 3.67 -11.50
C HIS A 145 12.19 5.18 -11.21
N ALA A 146 12.74 5.98 -12.13
CA ALA A 146 12.83 7.43 -11.97
C ALA A 146 11.45 8.10 -11.90
N ARG A 147 10.51 7.68 -12.76
CA ARG A 147 9.14 8.19 -12.80
C ARG A 147 8.35 7.86 -11.53
N GLU A 148 8.50 6.67 -10.96
CA GLU A 148 7.81 6.30 -9.72
C GLU A 148 8.37 7.10 -8.53
N LEU A 149 9.70 7.32 -8.47
CA LEU A 149 10.31 8.08 -7.38
C LEU A 149 10.14 9.60 -7.49
N SER A 150 9.86 10.15 -8.67
CA SER A 150 9.71 11.61 -8.86
C SER A 150 8.59 12.20 -8.00
N ILE A 151 7.59 11.40 -7.62
CA ILE A 151 6.49 11.75 -6.71
C ILE A 151 7.01 12.33 -5.37
N TYR A 152 8.23 11.98 -4.96
CA TYR A 152 8.83 12.45 -3.70
C TYR A 152 9.80 13.62 -3.86
N VAL A 153 10.23 13.93 -5.10
CA VAL A 153 11.22 14.97 -5.38
C VAL A 153 10.59 16.37 -5.24
N ASP A 154 9.34 16.54 -5.66
CA ASP A 154 8.64 17.83 -5.58
C ASP A 154 8.37 18.31 -4.13
N ARG A 155 8.45 17.40 -3.15
CA ARG A 155 8.30 17.73 -1.71
C ARG A 155 9.52 18.40 -1.08
N ILE A 156 10.71 18.29 -1.68
CA ILE A 156 11.93 18.90 -1.16
C ILE A 156 12.02 20.37 -1.54
N ASN A 157 11.44 20.77 -2.68
CA ASN A 157 11.53 22.13 -3.21
C ASN A 157 10.44 23.10 -2.73
N ASN A 158 9.50 22.63 -1.88
CA ASN A 158 8.34 23.41 -1.43
C ASN A 158 8.30 23.55 0.11
N ARG A 159 9.47 23.58 0.76
CA ARG A 159 9.64 23.88 2.19
C ARG A 159 10.35 25.21 2.40
#